data_AF-A0A937XCM8-F1
#
_entry.id   AF-A0A937XCM8-F1
#
_cell.length_a   1.000
_cell.length_b   1.000
_cell.length_c   1.000
_cell.angle_alpha   90.00
_cell.angle_beta   90.00
_cell.angle_gamma   90.00
#
_symmetry.space_group_name_H-M   'P 1'
#
loop_
_entity.id
_entity.type
_entity.pdbx_description
1 polymer ?
#
loop_
_entity_poly.entity_id
_entity_poly.type
_entity_poly.pdbx_seq_one_letter_code
_entity_poly.pdbx_strand_id
1 'polypeptide(L)'
;MRGAALLVPTIPFLLGVALSVAAPAAIEPFPLADLRPGMRGFALTVLEGEEPDTFAVEIVGVTAGSGPGQHLILVKALDERIARTGIAAGMSGSPVFIDGRIAAALAYAYVGATEPIGAAVPFDEMRRGLGWSFERDGAEEPRSRRGAGHGLPPFPEWRAREAAGAGAGGEPRGDESRPVWPPAGMPAPRELAGMRRLDLPMAVGGALGGAAASERSWWDERGIALLPALGGGAGEGAVRSAARAGRATLRTGDAIAIDLISGDMAASAIGTVTWSEGDRVLALGHGFLTALPIEVPVSRARIHAIIPTRGVSFKIGAPVEEVGTLIADREPGVAARLGRIAPRIPFSLRLRSGSGAFPEQAFDFSVARNEILSPALIALAARSAVTVYGYGLGAGTLASRLEILFDDGRRLAREDLLRTLSPGQAVGEA
;
A
#
# COMPACT_ATOMS: atom_id res chain seq x y z
N MET A 1 -69.05 52.29 26.85
CA MET A 1 -67.78 52.55 26.14
C MET A 1 -66.76 51.50 26.59
N ARG A 2 -66.01 50.91 25.64
CA ARG A 2 -64.75 50.12 25.80
C ARG A 2 -64.63 49.21 27.04
N GLY A 3 -64.85 47.90 26.84
CA GLY A 3 -64.21 46.85 27.66
C GLY A 3 -62.85 46.47 27.08
N ALA A 4 -61.83 46.30 27.91
CA ALA A 4 -60.48 45.94 27.48
C ALA A 4 -60.25 44.42 27.62
N ALA A 5 -59.72 43.78 26.57
CA ALA A 5 -59.28 42.39 26.61
C ALA A 5 -57.77 42.32 26.85
N LEU A 6 -57.34 41.61 27.89
CA LEU A 6 -55.93 41.25 28.09
C LEU A 6 -55.57 40.07 27.19
N LEU A 7 -54.53 40.23 26.37
CA LEU A 7 -53.85 39.15 25.68
C LEU A 7 -52.69 38.65 26.55
N VAL A 8 -52.73 37.38 26.95
CA VAL A 8 -51.61 36.69 27.59
C VAL A 8 -50.85 35.89 26.52
N PRO A 9 -49.56 36.15 26.26
CA PRO A 9 -48.78 35.38 25.30
C PRO A 9 -48.29 34.06 25.94
N THR A 10 -48.70 32.92 25.38
CA THR A 10 -48.13 31.61 25.71
C THR A 10 -46.82 31.39 24.97
N ILE A 11 -45.71 31.27 25.72
CA ILE A 11 -44.39 30.90 25.19
C ILE A 11 -44.27 29.37 25.22
N PRO A 12 -44.00 28.69 24.09
CA PRO A 12 -43.79 27.24 24.08
C PRO A 12 -42.40 26.90 24.62
N PHE A 13 -42.35 26.07 25.66
CA PHE A 13 -41.10 25.61 26.28
C PHE A 13 -40.50 24.45 25.47
N LEU A 14 -39.57 24.74 24.56
CA LEU A 14 -38.85 23.72 23.78
C LEU A 14 -37.82 23.01 24.67
N LEU A 15 -38.18 21.81 25.14
CA LEU A 15 -37.31 20.94 25.92
C LEU A 15 -36.24 20.32 25.01
N GLY A 16 -35.04 20.90 24.99
CA GLY A 16 -33.91 20.39 24.23
C GLY A 16 -33.36 19.08 24.80
N VAL A 17 -33.68 17.95 24.17
CA VAL A 17 -33.04 16.66 24.48
C VAL A 17 -31.63 16.65 23.90
N ALA A 18 -30.64 16.91 24.76
CA ALA A 18 -29.23 16.73 24.41
C ALA A 18 -28.91 15.23 24.33
N LEU A 19 -28.94 14.67 23.11
CA LEU A 19 -28.39 13.35 22.82
C LEU A 19 -26.87 13.38 23.07
N SER A 20 -26.46 12.90 24.24
CA SER A 20 -25.05 12.64 24.52
C SER A 20 -24.57 11.51 23.60
N VAL A 21 -23.80 11.87 22.58
CA VAL A 21 -23.09 10.90 21.76
C VAL A 21 -22.00 10.29 22.64
N ALA A 22 -22.23 9.05 23.09
CA ALA A 22 -21.20 8.30 23.79
C ALA A 22 -19.95 8.20 22.92
N ALA A 23 -18.79 8.55 23.49
CA ALA A 23 -17.52 8.29 22.82
C ALA A 23 -17.42 6.78 22.54
N PRO A 24 -16.86 6.36 21.39
CA PRO A 24 -16.64 4.94 21.13
C PRO A 24 -15.78 4.37 22.25
N ALA A 25 -16.20 3.22 22.80
CA ALA A 25 -15.44 2.56 23.85
C ALA A 25 -14.03 2.22 23.33
N ALA A 26 -13.01 2.54 24.11
CA ALA A 26 -11.63 2.23 23.75
C ALA A 26 -11.47 0.71 23.58
N ILE A 27 -10.85 0.30 22.48
CA ILE A 27 -10.67 -1.12 22.19
C ILE A 27 -9.56 -1.66 23.09
N GLU A 28 -9.95 -2.44 24.10
CA GLU A 28 -9.00 -3.05 25.05
C GLU A 28 -8.19 -4.18 24.40
N PRO A 29 -6.87 -4.28 24.70
CA PRO A 29 -6.05 -5.40 24.25
C PRO A 29 -6.35 -6.68 25.04
N PHE A 30 -6.32 -7.83 24.36
CA PHE A 30 -6.33 -9.14 24.99
C PHE A 30 -4.87 -9.56 25.32
N PRO A 31 -4.52 -9.86 26.58
CA PRO A 31 -3.14 -10.21 26.93
C PRO A 31 -2.66 -11.50 26.26
N LEU A 32 -1.51 -11.44 25.56
CA LEU A 32 -0.89 -12.60 24.91
C LEU A 32 -0.65 -13.76 25.89
N ALA A 33 -0.31 -13.46 27.14
CA ALA A 33 -0.08 -14.44 28.21
C ALA A 33 -1.34 -15.23 28.59
N ASP A 34 -2.55 -14.75 28.26
CA ASP A 34 -3.82 -15.40 28.57
C ASP A 34 -4.35 -16.26 27.42
N LEU A 35 -3.81 -16.13 26.20
CA LEU A 35 -4.28 -16.88 25.03
C LEU A 35 -4.00 -18.38 25.17
N ARG A 36 -5.00 -19.22 24.87
CA ARG A 36 -4.92 -20.68 24.91
C ARG A 36 -5.49 -21.30 23.63
N PRO A 37 -4.96 -22.45 23.18
CA PRO A 37 -5.60 -23.25 22.13
C PRO A 37 -7.08 -23.54 22.42
N GLY A 38 -7.92 -23.54 21.39
CA GLY A 38 -9.36 -23.76 21.48
C GLY A 38 -10.18 -22.54 21.93
N MET A 39 -9.54 -21.42 22.31
CA MET A 39 -10.25 -20.15 22.51
C MET A 39 -10.93 -19.71 21.22
N ARG A 40 -12.16 -19.22 21.32
CA ARG A 40 -12.96 -18.76 20.19
C ARG A 40 -13.19 -17.26 20.23
N GLY A 41 -13.38 -16.71 19.04
CA GLY A 41 -13.64 -15.30 18.87
C GLY A 41 -14.14 -14.99 17.47
N PHE A 42 -13.89 -13.75 17.06
CA PHE A 42 -14.22 -13.30 15.72
C PHE A 42 -13.09 -12.44 15.14
N ALA A 43 -13.08 -12.30 13.82
CA ALA A 43 -12.27 -11.33 13.13
C ALA A 43 -13.12 -10.45 12.22
N LEU A 44 -12.64 -9.24 11.93
CA LEU A 44 -13.29 -8.28 11.04
C LEU A 44 -12.50 -8.12 9.74
N THR A 45 -13.16 -8.17 8.60
CA THR A 45 -12.55 -7.84 7.30
C THR A 45 -13.62 -7.54 6.27
N VAL A 46 -13.43 -6.56 5.38
CA VAL A 46 -14.36 -6.35 4.25
C VAL A 46 -14.20 -7.50 3.23
N LEU A 47 -15.23 -8.31 2.99
CA LEU A 47 -15.21 -9.34 1.94
C LEU A 47 -15.67 -8.78 0.58
N GLU A 48 -16.67 -7.89 0.60
CA GLU A 48 -17.20 -7.16 -0.55
C GLU A 48 -17.76 -5.80 -0.10
N GLY A 49 -17.70 -4.78 -0.95
CA GLY A 49 -18.17 -3.43 -0.61
C GLY A 49 -17.17 -2.66 0.25
N GLU A 50 -17.64 -1.90 1.23
CA GLU A 50 -16.82 -1.05 2.12
C GLU A 50 -17.02 -1.35 3.61
N GLU A 51 -18.04 -2.13 3.97
CA GLU A 51 -18.39 -2.43 5.36
C GLU A 51 -17.68 -3.71 5.83
N PRO A 52 -17.12 -3.76 7.06
CA PRO A 52 -16.45 -4.96 7.56
C PRO A 52 -17.44 -6.11 7.82
N ASP A 53 -17.13 -7.29 7.29
CA ASP A 53 -17.76 -8.55 7.70
C ASP A 53 -17.13 -9.06 8.99
N THR A 54 -17.97 -9.61 9.87
CA THR A 54 -17.54 -10.43 11.00
C THR A 54 -17.49 -11.91 10.58
N PHE A 55 -16.42 -12.61 10.93
CA PHE A 55 -16.34 -14.07 10.79
C PHE A 55 -15.76 -14.74 12.04
N ALA A 56 -16.23 -15.95 12.37
CA ALA A 56 -15.80 -16.67 13.56
C ALA A 56 -14.38 -17.26 13.38
N VAL A 57 -13.60 -17.29 14.47
CA VAL A 57 -12.25 -17.85 14.49
C VAL A 57 -11.98 -18.69 15.74
N GLU A 58 -11.01 -19.60 15.64
CA GLU A 58 -10.46 -20.40 16.73
C GLU A 58 -8.94 -20.21 16.83
N ILE A 59 -8.44 -20.04 18.05
CA ILE A 59 -7.01 -19.98 18.33
C ILE A 59 -6.44 -21.40 18.34
N VAL A 60 -5.55 -21.71 17.40
CA VAL A 60 -4.87 -23.00 17.32
C VAL A 60 -3.69 -23.06 18.30
N GLY A 61 -3.01 -21.94 18.53
CA GLY A 61 -1.93 -21.83 19.50
C GLY A 61 -1.11 -20.54 19.36
N VAL A 62 -0.03 -20.44 20.13
CA VAL A 62 0.94 -19.34 20.06
C VAL A 62 2.32 -19.96 19.77
N THR A 63 3.07 -19.35 18.86
CA THR A 63 4.40 -19.78 18.43
C THR A 63 5.37 -18.60 18.36
N ALA A 64 6.66 -18.87 18.19
CA ALA A 64 7.67 -17.83 17.96
C ALA A 64 7.47 -17.16 16.59
N GLY A 65 7.68 -15.85 16.54
CA GLY A 65 7.67 -15.05 15.31
C GLY A 65 9.02 -15.06 14.58
N SER A 66 9.18 -14.10 13.67
CA SER A 66 10.38 -13.94 12.82
C SER A 66 11.64 -13.45 13.55
N GLY A 67 11.51 -12.88 14.75
CA GLY A 67 12.60 -12.21 15.46
C GLY A 67 12.57 -12.42 16.98
N PRO A 68 13.65 -12.05 17.70
CA PRO A 68 13.77 -12.27 19.13
C PRO A 68 12.64 -11.61 19.92
N GLY A 69 11.89 -12.42 20.70
CA GLY A 69 10.76 -11.95 21.51
C GLY A 69 9.49 -11.58 20.74
N GLN A 70 9.45 -11.81 19.41
CA GLN A 70 8.22 -11.74 18.63
C GLN A 70 7.44 -13.04 18.72
N HIS A 71 6.12 -12.94 18.63
CA HIS A 71 5.22 -14.10 18.65
C HIS A 71 4.26 -14.07 17.47
N LEU A 72 3.71 -15.23 17.14
CA LEU A 72 2.60 -15.37 16.23
C LEU A 72 1.49 -16.20 16.86
N ILE A 73 0.26 -15.76 16.66
CA ILE A 73 -0.94 -16.46 17.11
C ILE A 73 -1.47 -17.22 15.89
N LEU A 74 -1.51 -18.55 15.97
CA LEU A 74 -2.08 -19.39 14.92
C LEU A 74 -3.61 -19.33 15.01
N VAL A 75 -4.25 -18.98 13.90
CA VAL A 75 -5.70 -18.73 13.83
C VAL A 75 -6.32 -19.56 12.72
N LYS A 76 -7.43 -20.23 13.03
CA LYS A 76 -8.27 -20.96 12.08
C LYS A 76 -9.58 -20.20 11.90
N ALA A 77 -9.95 -19.86 10.67
CA ALA A 77 -11.28 -19.33 10.38
C ALA A 77 -12.32 -20.46 10.42
N LEU A 78 -13.52 -20.18 10.94
CA LEU A 78 -14.63 -21.14 11.07
C LEU A 78 -15.81 -20.81 10.14
N ASP A 79 -15.66 -19.83 9.25
CA ASP A 79 -16.72 -19.32 8.37
C ASP A 79 -16.62 -19.93 6.96
N GLU A 80 -17.75 -20.42 6.43
CA GLU A 80 -17.83 -21.09 5.12
C GLU A 80 -17.40 -20.21 3.95
N ARG A 81 -17.56 -18.88 4.07
CA ARG A 81 -17.10 -17.90 3.06
C ARG A 81 -15.58 -17.92 2.95
N ILE A 82 -14.89 -18.03 4.09
CA ILE A 82 -13.43 -18.08 4.19
C ILE A 82 -12.91 -19.49 3.88
N ALA A 83 -13.67 -20.55 4.20
CA ALA A 83 -13.29 -21.94 3.91
C ALA A 83 -13.00 -22.21 2.43
N ARG A 84 -13.64 -21.47 1.51
CA ARG A 84 -13.41 -21.58 0.06
C ARG A 84 -12.20 -20.78 -0.44
N THR A 85 -11.81 -19.72 0.25
CA THR A 85 -10.73 -18.81 -0.18
C THR A 85 -9.42 -19.04 0.59
N GLY A 86 -9.49 -19.65 1.77
CA GLY A 86 -8.45 -19.49 2.78
C GLY A 86 -8.36 -18.04 3.28
N ILE A 87 -7.36 -17.77 4.13
CA ILE A 87 -7.01 -16.40 4.51
C ILE A 87 -6.31 -15.75 3.31
N ALA A 88 -6.93 -14.71 2.75
CA ALA A 88 -6.53 -14.11 1.48
C ALA A 88 -5.57 -12.92 1.65
N ALA A 89 -4.69 -12.71 0.67
CA ALA A 89 -3.96 -11.47 0.47
C ALA A 89 -4.94 -10.27 0.42
N GLY A 90 -4.60 -9.19 1.12
CA GLY A 90 -5.52 -8.08 1.41
C GLY A 90 -6.41 -8.26 2.66
N MET A 91 -6.43 -9.44 3.29
CA MET A 91 -6.89 -9.60 4.69
C MET A 91 -5.78 -9.26 5.71
N SER A 92 -4.57 -8.91 5.25
CA SER A 92 -3.51 -8.45 6.15
C SER A 92 -4.00 -7.24 6.97
N GLY A 93 -3.90 -7.34 8.29
CA GLY A 93 -4.43 -6.34 9.23
C GLY A 93 -5.83 -6.62 9.75
N SER A 94 -6.48 -7.72 9.36
CA SER A 94 -7.81 -8.06 9.86
C SER A 94 -7.74 -8.33 11.37
N PRO A 95 -8.38 -7.52 12.23
CA PRO A 95 -8.26 -7.64 13.67
C PRO A 95 -9.00 -8.88 14.17
N VAL A 96 -8.35 -9.61 15.07
CA VAL A 96 -8.87 -10.80 15.76
C VAL A 96 -9.21 -10.42 17.19
N PHE A 97 -10.44 -10.72 17.61
CA PHE A 97 -10.99 -10.42 18.93
C PHE A 97 -11.30 -11.70 19.70
N ILE A 98 -11.00 -11.69 21.00
CA ILE A 98 -11.41 -12.72 21.97
C ILE A 98 -12.09 -11.97 23.13
N ASP A 99 -13.27 -12.41 23.56
CA ASP A 99 -14.08 -11.75 24.60
C ASP A 99 -14.30 -10.23 24.36
N GLY A 100 -14.41 -9.82 23.10
CA GLY A 100 -14.57 -8.41 22.70
C GLY A 100 -13.28 -7.56 22.77
N ARG A 101 -12.16 -8.13 23.21
CA ARG A 101 -10.84 -7.48 23.30
C ARG A 101 -9.97 -7.88 22.11
N ILE A 102 -9.17 -6.94 21.58
CA ILE A 102 -8.34 -7.19 20.39
C ILE A 102 -7.08 -7.97 20.76
N ALA A 103 -6.90 -9.15 20.18
CA ALA A 103 -5.76 -10.03 20.42
C ALA A 103 -4.64 -9.86 19.38
N ALA A 104 -5.01 -9.74 18.09
CA ALA A 104 -4.05 -9.87 17.00
C ALA A 104 -4.54 -9.24 15.68
N ALA A 105 -3.67 -9.22 14.67
CA ALA A 105 -3.99 -8.86 13.29
C ALA A 105 -3.53 -9.96 12.32
N LEU A 106 -4.42 -10.47 11.45
CA LEU A 106 -4.05 -11.50 10.46
C LEU A 106 -2.90 -11.03 9.56
N ALA A 107 -1.93 -11.90 9.30
CA ALA A 107 -0.64 -11.53 8.69
C ALA A 107 -0.05 -12.58 7.74
N TYR A 108 -0.31 -13.87 7.99
CA TYR A 108 0.26 -15.00 7.25
C TYR A 108 -0.82 -16.05 6.95
N ALA A 109 -0.63 -16.83 5.87
CA ALA A 109 -1.47 -17.97 5.51
C ALA A 109 -0.62 -19.17 5.06
N TYR A 110 -1.10 -20.39 5.29
CA TYR A 110 -0.47 -21.59 4.72
C TYR A 110 -0.84 -21.74 3.24
N VAL A 111 0.17 -21.87 2.37
CA VAL A 111 -0.05 -22.05 0.93
C VAL A 111 -0.59 -23.46 0.66
N GLY A 112 -1.77 -23.55 0.02
CA GLY A 112 -2.37 -24.84 -0.35
C GLY A 112 -2.96 -25.64 0.82
N ALA A 113 -3.14 -25.04 2.00
CA ALA A 113 -3.84 -25.69 3.11
C ALA A 113 -5.32 -25.95 2.77
N THR A 114 -5.82 -27.13 3.15
CA THR A 114 -7.24 -27.52 2.96
C THR A 114 -8.18 -26.93 4.02
N GLU A 115 -7.62 -26.37 5.09
CA GLU A 115 -8.36 -25.61 6.11
C GLU A 115 -7.86 -24.15 6.12
N PRO A 116 -8.73 -23.16 6.40
CA PRO A 116 -8.37 -21.74 6.39
C PRO A 116 -7.59 -21.35 7.65
N ILE A 117 -6.36 -21.87 7.76
CA ILE A 117 -5.42 -21.64 8.87
C ILE A 117 -4.32 -20.66 8.42
N GLY A 118 -3.94 -19.78 9.32
CA GLY A 118 -2.82 -18.87 9.14
C GLY A 118 -2.28 -18.37 10.48
N ALA A 119 -1.58 -17.24 10.46
CA ALA A 119 -1.09 -16.60 11.67
C ALA A 119 -1.36 -15.10 11.71
N ALA A 120 -1.43 -14.59 12.93
CA ALA A 120 -1.70 -13.22 13.28
C ALA A 120 -0.58 -12.66 14.18
N VAL A 121 -0.20 -11.40 13.96
CA VAL A 121 0.74 -10.68 14.84
C VAL A 121 -0.01 -10.14 16.05
N PRO A 122 0.47 -10.35 17.30
CA PRO A 122 -0.18 -9.84 18.51
C PRO A 122 -0.36 -8.32 18.49
N PHE A 123 -1.53 -7.83 18.90
CA PHE A 123 -1.82 -6.40 18.88
C PHE A 123 -0.87 -5.58 19.77
N ASP A 124 -0.44 -6.12 20.91
CA ASP A 124 0.57 -5.47 21.75
C ASP A 124 1.96 -5.39 21.11
N GLU A 125 2.30 -6.26 20.16
CA GLU A 125 3.55 -6.13 19.38
C GLU A 125 3.42 -5.01 18.35
N MET A 126 2.28 -4.89 17.67
CA MET A 126 1.99 -3.74 16.80
C MET A 126 2.04 -2.42 17.58
N ARG A 127 1.32 -2.34 18.71
CA ARG A 127 1.22 -1.14 19.54
C ARG A 127 2.57 -0.71 20.12
N ARG A 128 3.42 -1.64 20.56
CA ARG A 128 4.79 -1.35 20.97
C ARG A 128 5.70 -0.95 19.81
N GLY A 129 5.57 -1.62 18.66
CA GLY A 129 6.39 -1.36 17.47
C GLY A 129 6.08 -0.06 16.74
N LEU A 130 4.84 0.43 16.82
CA LEU A 130 4.33 1.55 16.01
C LEU A 130 3.77 2.72 16.83
N GLY A 131 3.38 2.51 18.09
CA GLY A 131 2.69 3.54 18.89
C GLY A 131 3.51 4.82 19.11
N TRP A 132 4.84 4.69 19.24
CA TRP A 132 5.78 5.82 19.37
C TRP A 132 5.76 6.78 18.17
N SER A 133 5.31 6.32 17.00
CA SER A 133 5.26 7.15 15.80
C SER A 133 4.22 8.25 15.92
N PHE A 134 3.10 8.00 16.60
CA PHE A 134 2.06 9.01 16.81
C PHE A 134 2.51 10.18 17.70
N GLU A 135 3.55 9.99 18.51
CA GLU A 135 4.11 10.97 19.46
C GLU A 135 5.11 11.93 18.81
N ARG A 136 5.72 11.55 17.66
CA ARG A 136 6.79 12.34 17.01
C ARG A 136 6.31 13.35 15.97
N ASP A 137 5.12 13.15 15.39
CA ASP A 137 4.51 14.05 14.39
C ASP A 137 4.21 15.49 14.87
N GLY A 138 4.45 15.81 16.15
CA GLY A 138 4.38 17.17 16.69
C GLY A 138 5.71 17.93 16.68
N ALA A 139 6.84 17.24 16.43
CA ALA A 139 8.12 17.88 16.20
C ALA A 139 8.34 18.03 14.68
N GLU A 140 8.75 19.20 14.22
CA GLU A 140 9.37 19.30 12.89
C GLU A 140 10.54 18.31 12.85
N GLU A 141 10.44 17.22 12.07
CA GLU A 141 11.62 16.43 11.78
C GLU A 141 12.64 17.37 11.13
N PRO A 142 13.91 17.38 11.62
CA PRO A 142 14.90 18.30 11.11
C PRO A 142 15.16 17.98 9.64
N ARG A 143 14.60 18.80 8.74
CA ARG A 143 14.75 18.77 7.27
C ARG A 143 16.12 18.19 6.93
N SER A 144 16.10 16.97 6.39
CA SER A 144 17.24 16.04 6.31
C SER A 144 18.58 16.76 6.27
N ARG A 145 19.36 16.69 7.37
CA ARG A 145 20.76 17.13 7.36
C ARG A 145 21.51 16.28 6.33
N ARG A 146 21.65 16.84 5.12
CA ARG A 146 22.43 16.36 3.97
C ARG A 146 22.72 14.86 4.02
N GLY A 147 21.86 14.05 3.40
CA GLY A 147 22.09 12.62 3.27
C GLY A 147 23.51 12.34 2.80
N ALA A 148 24.33 11.78 3.69
CA ALA A 148 25.56 11.12 3.27
C ALA A 148 25.10 9.99 2.35
N GLY A 149 25.65 9.93 1.13
CA GLY A 149 25.15 9.05 0.09
C GLY A 149 25.28 7.57 0.46
N HIS A 150 24.25 7.03 1.11
CA HIS A 150 23.97 5.61 1.11
C HIS A 150 23.55 5.27 -0.32
N GLY A 151 24.41 4.55 -1.04
CA GLY A 151 24.11 4.13 -2.40
C GLY A 151 22.80 3.34 -2.38
N LEU A 152 21.79 3.85 -3.10
CA LEU A 152 20.57 3.09 -3.36
C LEU A 152 21.00 1.72 -3.91
N PRO A 153 20.40 0.60 -3.47
CA PRO A 153 20.57 -0.66 -4.19
C PRO A 153 20.18 -0.39 -5.64
N PRO A 154 21.03 -0.73 -6.63
CA PRO A 154 20.80 -0.31 -7.99
C PRO A 154 19.42 -0.77 -8.44
N PHE A 155 18.60 0.19 -8.88
CA PHE A 155 17.42 -0.15 -9.67
C PHE A 155 17.92 -1.01 -10.84
N PRO A 156 17.23 -2.09 -11.25
CA PRO A 156 17.78 -3.02 -12.23
C PRO A 156 18.27 -2.28 -13.47
N GLU A 157 19.60 -2.15 -13.58
CA GLU A 157 20.19 -1.59 -14.78
C GLU A 157 19.72 -2.48 -15.92
N TRP A 158 19.23 -1.85 -16.98
CA TRP A 158 18.79 -2.55 -18.18
C TRP A 158 20.02 -3.11 -18.89
N ARG A 159 20.69 -4.12 -18.31
CA ARG A 159 21.59 -4.97 -19.06
C ARG A 159 20.74 -5.75 -20.05
N ALA A 160 20.47 -5.10 -21.19
CA ALA A 160 20.38 -5.76 -22.47
C ALA A 160 21.46 -6.83 -22.45
N ARG A 161 21.04 -8.10 -22.46
CA ARG A 161 21.98 -9.21 -22.32
C ARG A 161 23.02 -9.06 -23.42
N GLU A 162 24.26 -8.75 -23.03
CA GLU A 162 25.43 -8.78 -23.91
C GLU A 162 25.78 -10.23 -24.23
N ALA A 163 24.87 -10.88 -24.95
CA ALA A 163 25.17 -12.01 -25.82
C ALA A 163 25.83 -11.48 -27.10
N ALA A 164 26.91 -10.71 -26.94
CA ALA A 164 27.71 -10.13 -28.02
C ALA A 164 29.13 -9.84 -27.51
N GLY A 165 30.06 -10.77 -27.74
CA GLY A 165 31.50 -10.51 -27.57
C GLY A 165 32.10 -10.91 -26.23
N ALA A 166 32.25 -12.21 -25.98
CA ALA A 166 33.32 -12.68 -25.09
C ALA A 166 34.67 -12.36 -25.76
N GLY A 167 35.28 -11.23 -25.37
CA GLY A 167 36.46 -10.69 -26.03
C GLY A 167 37.33 -9.81 -25.12
N ALA A 168 38.33 -10.45 -24.52
CA ALA A 168 39.55 -9.85 -23.95
C ALA A 168 39.42 -8.74 -22.87
N GLY A 169 39.56 -9.17 -21.61
CA GLY A 169 40.61 -8.65 -20.71
C GLY A 169 40.47 -7.23 -20.13
N GLY A 170 39.95 -7.15 -18.90
CA GLY A 170 40.07 -5.95 -18.07
C GLY A 170 39.11 -5.94 -16.88
N GLU A 171 39.49 -6.52 -15.74
CA GLU A 171 38.75 -6.31 -14.49
C GLU A 171 38.95 -4.86 -14.01
N PRO A 172 37.87 -4.08 -13.79
CA PRO A 172 37.96 -2.87 -13.01
C PRO A 172 38.07 -3.26 -11.53
N ARG A 173 39.25 -3.08 -10.94
CA ARG A 173 39.45 -3.19 -9.49
C ARG A 173 38.63 -2.10 -8.79
N GLY A 174 37.43 -2.45 -8.34
CA GLY A 174 36.65 -1.67 -7.39
C GLY A 174 37.13 -1.90 -5.96
N ASP A 175 37.16 -0.83 -5.17
CA ASP A 175 37.53 -0.85 -3.76
C ASP A 175 36.49 -1.60 -2.90
N GLU A 176 36.80 -2.84 -2.52
CA GLU A 176 35.93 -3.70 -1.69
C GLU A 176 35.94 -3.35 -0.18
N SER A 177 36.63 -2.29 0.24
CA SER A 177 36.94 -2.03 1.66
C SER A 177 35.90 -1.22 2.46
N ARG A 178 34.62 -1.20 2.02
CA ARG A 178 33.54 -0.49 2.74
C ARG A 178 32.45 -1.45 3.25
N PRO A 179 32.37 -1.73 4.56
CA PRO A 179 31.30 -2.55 5.11
C PRO A 179 29.96 -1.81 5.04
N VAL A 180 29.14 -2.16 4.05
CA VAL A 180 27.73 -1.74 3.96
C VAL A 180 26.92 -2.58 4.93
N TRP A 181 26.97 -2.23 6.22
CA TRP A 181 26.21 -2.91 7.27
C TRP A 181 25.33 -1.93 8.08
N PRO A 182 24.02 -2.23 8.24
CA PRO A 182 23.26 -3.20 7.46
C PRO A 182 22.99 -2.66 6.04
N PRO A 183 22.79 -3.51 5.03
CA PRO A 183 22.08 -3.09 3.82
C PRO A 183 20.68 -2.59 4.21
N ALA A 184 20.07 -1.75 3.37
CA ALA A 184 18.65 -1.40 3.52
C ALA A 184 17.85 -2.69 3.74
N GLY A 185 17.10 -2.74 4.85
CA GLY A 185 16.87 -3.98 5.59
C GLY A 185 16.44 -5.15 4.72
N MET A 186 17.08 -6.31 4.90
CA MET A 186 16.51 -7.56 4.38
C MET A 186 15.07 -7.65 4.91
N PRO A 187 14.04 -7.70 4.04
CA PRO A 187 12.68 -7.85 4.50
C PRO A 187 12.60 -9.15 5.31
N ALA A 188 11.85 -9.12 6.41
CA ALA A 188 11.65 -10.30 7.24
C ALA A 188 11.15 -11.48 6.36
N PRO A 189 11.59 -12.72 6.63
CA PRO A 189 11.36 -13.85 5.74
C PRO A 189 9.90 -13.95 5.27
N ARG A 190 9.71 -13.90 3.95
CA ARG A 190 8.36 -13.99 3.33
C ARG A 190 7.70 -15.34 3.60
N GLU A 191 8.50 -16.35 3.94
CA GLU A 191 8.06 -17.64 4.45
C GLU A 191 8.57 -17.86 5.88
N LEU A 192 7.67 -18.30 6.76
CA LEU A 192 7.98 -18.64 8.15
C LEU A 192 7.22 -19.93 8.51
N ALA A 193 7.95 -20.98 8.88
CA ALA A 193 7.39 -22.30 9.22
C ALA A 193 6.38 -22.86 8.19
N GLY A 194 6.62 -22.63 6.89
CA GLY A 194 5.73 -23.06 5.79
C GLY A 194 4.50 -22.18 5.57
N MET A 195 4.28 -21.14 6.38
CA MET A 195 3.34 -20.07 6.09
C MET A 195 3.99 -19.04 5.19
N ARG A 196 3.23 -18.44 4.28
CA ARG A 196 3.64 -17.26 3.52
C ARG A 196 2.99 -16.01 4.11
N ARG A 197 3.74 -14.91 4.15
CA ARG A 197 3.20 -13.57 4.43
C ARG A 197 2.08 -13.26 3.43
N LEU A 198 1.02 -12.60 3.90
CA LEU A 198 -0.05 -12.14 3.02
C LEU A 198 0.46 -10.99 2.16
N ASP A 199 0.87 -11.31 0.93
CA ASP A 199 1.29 -10.28 -0.03
C ASP A 199 0.21 -9.18 -0.14
N LEU A 200 0.63 -7.94 -0.31
CA LEU A 200 -0.30 -6.83 -0.47
C LEU A 200 -0.76 -6.78 -1.94
N PRO A 201 -2.04 -7.06 -2.24
CA PRO A 201 -2.55 -7.00 -3.60
C PRO A 201 -2.52 -5.55 -4.08
N MET A 202 -1.72 -5.29 -5.12
CA MET A 202 -1.65 -4.01 -5.78
C MET A 202 -2.45 -4.07 -7.08
N ALA A 203 -3.64 -3.47 -7.06
CA ALA A 203 -4.42 -3.29 -8.27
C ALA A 203 -3.76 -2.21 -9.14
N VAL A 204 -3.39 -2.56 -10.37
CA VAL A 204 -2.85 -1.62 -11.35
C VAL A 204 -3.87 -1.41 -12.47
N GLY A 205 -4.54 -0.25 -12.45
CA GLY A 205 -5.47 0.22 -13.47
C GLY A 205 -4.78 1.12 -14.49
N GLY A 206 -5.13 0.98 -15.77
CA GLY A 206 -4.63 1.80 -16.89
C GLY A 206 -3.40 1.24 -17.60
N ALA A 207 -2.75 0.22 -17.02
CA ALA A 207 -1.61 -0.45 -17.65
C ALA A 207 -2.05 -1.67 -18.49
N LEU A 208 -1.56 -1.76 -19.73
CA LEU A 208 -1.56 -3.03 -20.47
C LEU A 208 -0.58 -4.01 -19.81
N GLY A 209 -1.02 -5.25 -19.60
CA GLY A 209 -0.37 -6.22 -18.70
C GLY A 209 1.10 -6.58 -18.98
N GLY A 210 1.65 -6.22 -20.14
CA GLY A 210 3.07 -6.42 -20.48
C GLY A 210 4.03 -5.60 -19.61
N ALA A 211 3.68 -4.36 -19.25
CA ALA A 211 4.55 -3.50 -18.44
C ALA A 211 4.73 -4.08 -17.03
N ALA A 212 3.62 -4.35 -16.33
CA ALA A 212 3.61 -4.93 -14.98
C ALA A 212 4.28 -6.31 -14.91
N ALA A 213 4.15 -7.15 -15.96
CA ALA A 213 4.80 -8.46 -15.99
C ALA A 213 6.34 -8.39 -15.97
N SER A 214 6.93 -7.36 -16.61
CA SER A 214 8.39 -7.21 -16.68
C SER A 214 9.05 -6.80 -15.37
N GLU A 215 8.32 -6.20 -14.43
CA GLU A 215 8.84 -5.74 -13.14
C GLU A 215 8.45 -6.65 -11.98
N ARG A 216 7.66 -7.69 -12.26
CA ARG A 216 6.98 -8.48 -11.23
C ARG A 216 7.93 -9.01 -10.16
N SER A 217 9.14 -9.44 -10.51
CA SER A 217 10.13 -9.94 -9.53
C SER A 217 10.53 -8.88 -8.50
N TRP A 218 10.70 -7.62 -8.90
CA TRP A 218 11.13 -6.54 -7.98
C TRP A 218 10.04 -6.22 -6.96
N TRP A 219 8.77 -6.22 -7.40
CA TRP A 219 7.60 -6.01 -6.56
C TRP A 219 7.31 -7.23 -5.67
N ASP A 220 7.36 -8.43 -6.26
CA ASP A 220 7.19 -9.68 -5.53
C ASP A 220 8.25 -9.77 -4.42
N GLU A 221 9.55 -9.58 -4.69
CA GLU A 221 10.63 -9.59 -3.68
C GLU A 221 10.35 -8.72 -2.43
N ARG A 222 9.53 -7.67 -2.56
CA ARG A 222 9.14 -6.72 -1.50
C ARG A 222 7.80 -7.04 -0.83
N GLY A 223 7.16 -8.17 -1.15
CA GLY A 223 5.86 -8.56 -0.58
C GLY A 223 4.65 -7.90 -1.24
N ILE A 224 4.83 -7.35 -2.45
CA ILE A 224 3.79 -6.63 -3.19
C ILE A 224 3.38 -7.47 -4.39
N ALA A 225 2.17 -8.03 -4.35
CA ALA A 225 1.63 -8.81 -5.45
C ALA A 225 1.00 -7.87 -6.49
N LEU A 226 1.69 -7.62 -7.60
CA LEU A 226 1.09 -6.92 -8.74
C LEU A 226 -0.07 -7.73 -9.32
N LEU A 227 -1.25 -7.11 -9.37
CA LEU A 227 -2.46 -7.65 -9.99
C LEU A 227 -2.84 -6.79 -11.20
N PRO A 228 -3.03 -7.39 -12.39
CA PRO A 228 -3.65 -6.66 -13.49
C PRO A 228 -5.11 -6.36 -13.13
N ALA A 229 -5.49 -5.08 -13.05
CA ALA A 229 -6.88 -4.72 -12.82
C ALA A 229 -7.72 -4.99 -14.08
N LEU A 230 -8.84 -5.69 -13.92
CA LEU A 230 -9.81 -5.91 -14.99
C LEU A 230 -10.69 -4.67 -15.15
N GLY A 231 -10.37 -3.83 -16.13
CA GLY A 231 -11.10 -2.60 -16.40
C GLY A 231 -10.70 -1.48 -15.44
N GLY A 232 -10.34 -0.33 -16.01
CA GLY A 232 -9.85 0.81 -15.21
C GLY A 232 -8.80 1.63 -15.94
N GLY A 233 -9.09 2.08 -17.16
CA GLY A 233 -8.51 3.36 -17.58
C GLY A 233 -8.96 4.44 -16.59
N ALA A 234 -8.20 5.51 -16.44
CA ALA A 234 -8.53 6.60 -15.52
C ALA A 234 -9.88 7.24 -15.86
N GLY A 235 -10.96 6.73 -15.24
CA GLY A 235 -12.28 6.92 -15.83
C GLY A 235 -13.48 6.30 -15.10
N GLU A 236 -13.35 5.85 -13.85
CA GLU A 236 -14.52 5.68 -12.95
C GLU A 236 -14.07 5.58 -11.48
N GLY A 237 -13.51 6.67 -10.96
CA GLY A 237 -12.88 6.69 -9.65
C GLY A 237 -11.72 7.68 -9.53
N ALA A 238 -11.70 8.74 -10.36
CA ALA A 238 -10.76 9.84 -10.18
C ALA A 238 -10.86 10.34 -8.74
N VAL A 239 -9.76 10.21 -8.00
CA VAL A 239 -9.67 10.46 -6.56
C VAL A 239 -10.27 11.83 -6.25
N ARG A 240 -11.41 11.83 -5.54
CA ARG A 240 -12.12 13.06 -5.19
C ARG A 240 -11.40 13.76 -4.03
N SER A 241 -10.24 14.33 -4.32
CA SER A 241 -9.43 15.00 -3.32
C SER A 241 -10.13 16.26 -2.76
N ALA A 242 -9.83 16.54 -1.50
CA ALA A 242 -10.07 17.79 -0.76
C ALA A 242 -11.52 18.26 -0.47
N ALA A 243 -12.56 17.88 -1.23
CA ALA A 243 -13.88 18.54 -1.10
C ALA A 243 -14.73 18.17 0.15
N ARG A 244 -14.30 17.20 0.97
CA ARG A 244 -15.05 16.76 2.18
C ARG A 244 -14.17 16.49 3.41
N ALA A 245 -13.05 17.21 3.53
CA ALA A 245 -12.05 17.13 4.59
C ALA A 245 -12.56 17.56 6.00
N GLY A 246 -13.59 16.89 6.52
CA GLY A 246 -14.16 17.12 7.84
C GLY A 246 -15.00 15.97 8.40
N ARG A 247 -14.95 14.77 7.81
CA ARG A 247 -15.74 13.62 8.28
C ARG A 247 -15.26 12.21 7.89
N ALA A 248 -14.25 12.06 7.04
CA ALA A 248 -13.83 10.74 6.58
C ALA A 248 -13.03 10.02 7.68
N THR A 249 -13.60 8.95 8.23
CA THR A 249 -12.97 8.09 9.25
C THR A 249 -12.70 6.71 8.67
N LEU A 250 -11.62 6.09 9.17
CA LEU A 250 -11.45 4.64 9.12
C LEU A 250 -11.92 4.04 10.45
N ARG A 251 -12.54 2.87 10.41
CA ARG A 251 -12.91 2.07 11.57
C ARG A 251 -12.07 0.81 11.60
N THR A 252 -11.97 0.21 12.77
CA THR A 252 -11.41 -1.13 12.96
C THR A 252 -12.15 -2.15 12.08
N GLY A 253 -11.41 -2.86 11.22
CA GLY A 253 -11.92 -3.81 10.22
C GLY A 253 -12.18 -3.23 8.82
N ASP A 254 -12.19 -1.89 8.64
CA ASP A 254 -12.36 -1.27 7.31
C ASP A 254 -11.21 -1.65 6.38
N ALA A 255 -11.46 -1.69 5.07
CA ALA A 255 -10.42 -1.86 4.07
C ALA A 255 -9.69 -0.53 3.82
N ILE A 256 -8.36 -0.59 3.76
CA ILE A 256 -7.46 0.55 3.55
C ILE A 256 -6.62 0.33 2.30
N ALA A 257 -6.45 1.39 1.52
CA ALA A 257 -5.56 1.43 0.37
C ALA A 257 -4.36 2.33 0.68
N ILE A 258 -3.15 1.87 0.30
CA ILE A 258 -1.92 2.64 0.28
C ILE A 258 -1.71 3.11 -1.16
N ASP A 259 -1.84 4.42 -1.40
CA ASP A 259 -2.01 4.96 -2.75
C ASP A 259 -0.69 5.41 -3.36
N LEU A 260 -0.17 4.64 -4.32
CA LEU A 260 1.15 4.84 -4.89
C LEU A 260 1.16 5.68 -6.18
N ILE A 261 0.17 5.46 -7.05
CA ILE A 261 0.01 6.22 -8.31
C ILE A 261 -1.45 6.58 -8.47
N SER A 262 -1.71 7.81 -8.91
CA SER A 262 -3.01 8.31 -9.36
C SER A 262 -2.81 9.18 -10.61
N GLY A 263 -3.89 9.56 -11.29
CA GLY A 263 -3.86 10.21 -12.61
C GLY A 263 -4.29 9.25 -13.70
N ASP A 264 -3.63 9.25 -14.86
CA ASP A 264 -3.93 8.37 -16.00
C ASP A 264 -3.70 6.86 -15.73
N MET A 265 -3.03 6.55 -14.62
CA MET A 265 -2.85 5.21 -14.07
C MET A 265 -3.15 5.25 -12.58
N ALA A 266 -3.76 4.18 -12.07
CA ALA A 266 -3.99 4.00 -10.64
C ALA A 266 -3.20 2.77 -10.14
N ALA A 267 -2.46 2.93 -9.04
CA ALA A 267 -1.80 1.83 -8.36
C ALA A 267 -1.92 2.00 -6.84
N SER A 268 -2.66 1.11 -6.20
CA SER A 268 -2.84 1.12 -4.73
C SER A 268 -2.73 -0.29 -4.17
N ALA A 269 -2.03 -0.44 -3.05
CA ALA A 269 -1.88 -1.69 -2.32
C ALA A 269 -2.94 -1.79 -1.21
N ILE A 270 -3.70 -2.89 -1.16
CA ILE A 270 -4.88 -3.01 -0.28
C ILE A 270 -4.60 -3.89 0.94
N GLY A 271 -5.11 -3.48 2.10
CA GLY A 271 -5.16 -4.28 3.31
C GLY A 271 -6.35 -3.93 4.20
N THR A 272 -6.24 -4.24 5.48
CA THR A 272 -7.30 -4.04 6.49
C THR A 272 -6.79 -3.23 7.68
N VAL A 273 -7.66 -2.42 8.27
CA VAL A 273 -7.38 -1.64 9.48
C VAL A 273 -7.49 -2.53 10.72
N THR A 274 -6.38 -2.69 11.43
CA THR A 274 -6.33 -3.44 12.70
C THR A 274 -7.00 -2.68 13.83
N TRP A 275 -6.79 -1.37 13.91
CA TRP A 275 -7.27 -0.54 15.02
C TRP A 275 -7.33 0.91 14.58
N SER A 276 -8.39 1.61 15.00
CA SER A 276 -8.51 3.05 14.82
C SER A 276 -9.07 3.73 16.07
N GLU A 277 -8.45 4.82 16.48
CA GLU A 277 -8.89 5.65 17.60
C GLU A 277 -8.52 7.13 17.33
N GLY A 278 -9.54 7.97 17.17
CA GLY A 278 -9.35 9.38 16.82
C GLY A 278 -8.75 9.55 15.42
N ASP A 279 -7.59 10.20 15.34
CA ASP A 279 -6.79 10.35 14.13
C ASP A 279 -5.78 9.22 13.90
N ARG A 280 -5.64 8.30 14.85
CA ARG A 280 -4.60 7.26 14.85
C ARG A 280 -5.14 5.95 14.27
N VAL A 281 -4.39 5.37 13.34
CA VAL A 281 -4.74 4.10 12.68
C VAL A 281 -3.52 3.18 12.70
N LEU A 282 -3.74 1.94 13.14
CA LEU A 282 -2.83 0.81 12.91
C LEU A 282 -3.47 -0.12 11.89
N ALA A 283 -2.71 -0.52 10.88
CA ALA A 283 -3.17 -1.38 9.80
C ALA A 283 -2.08 -2.38 9.40
N LEU A 284 -2.49 -3.40 8.62
CA LEU A 284 -1.68 -4.53 8.20
C LEU A 284 -1.16 -5.40 9.35
N GLY A 285 -1.04 -6.70 9.11
CA GLY A 285 -0.45 -7.64 10.07
C GLY A 285 1.07 -7.74 9.95
N HIS A 286 1.67 -6.95 9.08
CA HIS A 286 3.10 -6.89 8.83
C HIS A 286 3.46 -5.59 8.10
N GLY A 287 4.74 -5.25 8.05
CA GLY A 287 5.25 -4.12 7.28
C GLY A 287 4.95 -4.23 5.78
N PHE A 288 4.84 -3.07 5.14
CA PHE A 288 4.64 -2.89 3.70
C PHE A 288 5.97 -3.01 2.95
N LEU A 289 6.95 -2.19 3.33
CA LEU A 289 8.36 -2.25 2.90
C LEU A 289 9.32 -2.41 4.09
N THR A 290 8.82 -2.25 5.33
CA THR A 290 9.61 -2.04 6.54
C THR A 290 10.56 -0.84 6.45
N ALA A 291 10.18 0.19 5.69
CA ALA A 291 11.00 1.37 5.40
C ALA A 291 10.59 2.57 6.26
N LEU A 292 11.59 3.27 6.82
CA LEU A 292 11.41 4.55 7.51
C LEU A 292 12.47 5.57 7.02
N PRO A 293 12.12 6.85 6.84
CA PRO A 293 10.78 7.42 6.97
C PRO A 293 9.85 6.99 5.82
N ILE A 294 8.53 7.05 6.06
CA ILE A 294 7.51 6.83 5.04
C ILE A 294 6.45 7.94 5.16
N GLU A 295 6.11 8.56 4.02
CA GLU A 295 4.98 9.49 3.88
C GLU A 295 4.24 9.12 2.59
N VAL A 296 3.18 8.32 2.71
CA VAL A 296 2.39 7.85 1.56
C VAL A 296 0.91 8.05 1.87
N PRO A 297 0.10 8.65 0.98
CA PRO A 297 -1.33 8.81 1.22
C PRO A 297 -2.05 7.46 1.40
N VAL A 298 -3.09 7.48 2.24
CA VAL A 298 -4.00 6.35 2.40
C VAL A 298 -5.45 6.74 2.16
N SER A 299 -6.19 5.82 1.56
CA SER A 299 -7.62 5.94 1.28
C SER A 299 -8.44 4.86 1.98
N ARG A 300 -9.74 5.13 2.16
CA ARG A 300 -10.74 4.05 2.26
C ARG A 300 -10.70 3.23 0.97
N ALA A 301 -10.83 1.90 1.09
CA ALA A 301 -10.90 1.00 -0.06
C ALA A 301 -12.26 0.32 -0.15
N ARG A 302 -12.76 0.15 -1.38
CA ARG A 302 -13.88 -0.72 -1.70
C ARG A 302 -13.34 -2.03 -2.26
N ILE A 303 -13.80 -3.16 -1.71
CA ILE A 303 -13.50 -4.50 -2.22
C ILE A 303 -14.57 -4.88 -3.24
N HIS A 304 -14.14 -5.35 -4.41
CA HIS A 304 -15.01 -5.82 -5.49
C HIS A 304 -15.24 -7.34 -5.40
N ALA A 305 -14.22 -8.10 -5.05
CA ALA A 305 -14.29 -9.56 -4.90
C ALA A 305 -13.05 -10.11 -4.17
N ILE A 306 -13.14 -11.35 -3.70
CA ILE A 306 -11.98 -12.20 -3.39
C ILE A 306 -11.84 -13.23 -4.51
N ILE A 307 -10.65 -13.33 -5.10
CA ILE A 307 -10.33 -14.33 -6.12
C ILE A 307 -9.74 -15.56 -5.45
N PRO A 308 -10.45 -16.71 -5.44
CA PRO A 308 -9.91 -17.96 -4.92
C PRO A 308 -8.80 -18.49 -5.85
N THR A 309 -7.69 -18.96 -5.29
CA THR A 309 -6.61 -19.59 -6.08
C THR A 309 -6.13 -20.90 -5.43
N ARG A 310 -5.30 -21.67 -6.15
CA ARG A 310 -4.57 -22.82 -5.57
C ARG A 310 -3.37 -22.41 -4.70
N GLY A 311 -3.00 -21.14 -4.71
CA GLY A 311 -1.97 -20.56 -3.84
C GLY A 311 -2.62 -19.78 -2.70
N VAL A 312 -2.16 -18.55 -2.46
CA VAL A 312 -2.86 -17.59 -1.60
C VAL A 312 -3.89 -16.85 -2.47
N SER A 313 -5.16 -16.94 -2.10
CA SER A 313 -6.26 -16.14 -2.68
C SER A 313 -6.06 -14.65 -2.41
N PHE A 314 -6.69 -13.74 -3.14
CA PHE A 314 -6.46 -12.29 -2.97
C PHE A 314 -7.72 -11.44 -3.16
N LYS A 315 -7.80 -10.31 -2.45
CA LYS A 315 -8.81 -9.27 -2.68
C LYS A 315 -8.50 -8.47 -3.96
N ILE A 316 -9.53 -8.17 -4.74
CA ILE A 316 -9.53 -7.09 -5.74
C ILE A 316 -10.37 -5.95 -5.17
N GLY A 317 -9.86 -4.73 -5.26
CA GLY A 317 -10.55 -3.53 -4.80
C GLY A 317 -9.94 -2.27 -5.40
N ALA A 318 -10.49 -1.12 -5.04
CA ALA A 318 -10.05 0.20 -5.47
C ALA A 318 -10.12 1.22 -4.31
N PRO A 319 -9.26 2.26 -4.29
CA PRO A 319 -9.41 3.38 -3.38
C PRO A 319 -10.68 4.20 -3.68
N VAL A 320 -11.27 4.82 -2.66
CA VAL A 320 -12.53 5.58 -2.75
C VAL A 320 -12.33 7.05 -2.38
N GLU A 321 -11.74 7.32 -1.22
CA GLU A 321 -11.53 8.66 -0.66
C GLU A 321 -10.21 8.68 0.12
N GLU A 322 -9.33 9.64 -0.17
CA GLU A 322 -8.09 9.89 0.59
C GLU A 322 -8.45 10.42 1.99
N VAL A 323 -7.95 9.75 3.03
CA VAL A 323 -8.31 10.02 4.43
C VAL A 323 -7.13 10.35 5.33
N GLY A 324 -5.90 10.01 4.93
CA GLY A 324 -4.73 10.20 5.78
C GLY A 324 -3.39 9.94 5.09
N THR A 325 -2.37 9.76 5.93
CA THR A 325 -0.97 9.52 5.56
C THR A 325 -0.40 8.36 6.37
N LEU A 326 0.26 7.40 5.74
CA LEU A 326 1.21 6.51 6.40
C LEU A 326 2.37 7.31 6.99
N ILE A 327 2.63 7.14 8.29
CA ILE A 327 3.70 7.81 9.04
C ILE A 327 4.75 6.82 9.55
N ALA A 328 4.44 5.53 9.61
CA ALA A 328 5.41 4.49 9.93
C ALA A 328 5.10 3.16 9.27
N ASP A 329 6.16 2.45 8.90
CA ASP A 329 6.12 1.10 8.33
C ASP A 329 7.25 0.28 8.96
N ARG A 330 6.87 -0.78 9.69
CA ARG A 330 7.80 -1.64 10.43
C ARG A 330 7.34 -3.08 10.36
N GLU A 331 8.19 -4.00 10.78
CA GLU A 331 7.92 -5.44 10.72
C GLU A 331 6.50 -5.85 11.20
N PRO A 332 5.97 -5.41 12.37
CA PRO A 332 4.65 -5.86 12.84
C PRO A 332 3.44 -5.19 12.16
N GLY A 333 3.61 -4.22 11.26
CA GLY A 333 2.49 -3.48 10.65
C GLY A 333 2.85 -2.06 10.21
N VAL A 334 1.82 -1.28 9.88
CA VAL A 334 1.96 0.14 9.51
C VAL A 334 1.08 1.03 10.38
N ALA A 335 1.50 2.29 10.54
CA ALA A 335 0.73 3.33 11.22
C ALA A 335 0.38 4.45 10.25
N ALA A 336 -0.86 4.92 10.31
CA ALA A 336 -1.36 6.07 9.57
C ALA A 336 -1.99 7.11 10.49
N ARG A 337 -1.91 8.38 10.09
CA ARG A 337 -2.58 9.52 10.71
C ARG A 337 -3.60 10.10 9.75
N LEU A 338 -4.85 10.22 10.21
CA LEU A 338 -5.96 10.77 9.45
C LEU A 338 -5.91 12.31 9.37
N GLY A 339 -6.57 12.87 8.37
CA GLY A 339 -6.76 14.32 8.20
C GLY A 339 -5.62 15.09 7.51
N ARG A 340 -4.39 14.54 7.48
CA ARG A 340 -3.30 15.04 6.62
C ARG A 340 -3.06 14.08 5.46
N ILE A 341 -2.95 14.61 4.25
CA ILE A 341 -2.55 13.87 3.04
C ILE A 341 -1.09 14.21 2.70
N ALA A 342 -0.27 13.19 2.41
CA ALA A 342 1.15 13.36 2.08
C ALA A 342 1.35 13.98 0.68
N PRO A 343 2.42 14.79 0.49
CA PRO A 343 2.73 15.35 -0.82
C PRO A 343 3.15 14.26 -1.82
N ARG A 344 2.66 14.36 -3.05
CA ARG A 344 3.04 13.51 -4.18
C ARG A 344 4.12 14.18 -5.05
N ILE A 345 4.70 13.42 -5.97
CA ILE A 345 5.54 13.89 -7.06
C ILE A 345 4.66 13.95 -8.32
N PRO A 346 4.41 15.15 -8.89
CA PRO A 346 3.80 15.26 -10.20
C PRO A 346 4.75 14.71 -11.27
N PHE A 347 4.26 13.83 -12.13
CA PHE A 347 5.02 13.23 -13.22
C PHE A 347 4.20 13.28 -14.51
N SER A 348 4.57 14.20 -15.40
CA SER A 348 3.98 14.33 -16.74
C SER A 348 4.89 13.68 -17.78
N LEU A 349 4.32 12.85 -18.65
CA LEU A 349 5.01 12.17 -19.74
C LEU A 349 4.37 12.52 -21.07
N ARG A 350 5.16 12.99 -22.04
CA ARG A 350 4.73 13.20 -23.43
C ARG A 350 5.42 12.20 -24.34
N LEU A 351 4.63 11.52 -25.18
CA LEU A 351 5.09 10.51 -26.13
C LEU A 351 4.77 10.97 -27.56
N ARG A 352 5.77 10.86 -28.44
CA ARG A 352 5.71 11.30 -29.84
C ARG A 352 6.26 10.19 -30.74
N SER A 353 5.61 9.96 -31.87
CA SER A 353 6.09 9.03 -32.89
C SER A 353 7.08 9.74 -33.82
N GLY A 354 8.34 9.29 -33.87
CA GLY A 354 9.35 9.84 -34.78
C GLY A 354 9.03 9.65 -36.26
N SER A 355 8.15 8.71 -36.60
CA SER A 355 7.62 8.51 -37.96
C SER A 355 6.29 9.24 -38.22
N GLY A 356 5.71 9.90 -37.20
CA GLY A 356 4.37 10.48 -37.27
C GLY A 356 3.22 9.47 -37.36
N ALA A 357 3.50 8.16 -37.20
CA ALA A 357 2.50 7.09 -37.34
C ALA A 357 1.44 7.10 -36.22
N PHE A 358 1.77 7.70 -35.07
CA PHE A 358 0.85 7.92 -33.95
C PHE A 358 0.85 9.39 -33.55
N PRO A 359 -0.31 9.97 -33.16
CA PRO A 359 -0.39 11.34 -32.67
C PRO A 359 0.41 11.50 -31.35
N GLU A 360 0.77 12.73 -31.00
CA GLU A 360 1.33 13.00 -29.67
C GLU A 360 0.30 12.67 -28.58
N GLN A 361 0.73 11.99 -27.53
CA GLN A 361 -0.08 11.74 -26.33
C GLN A 361 0.65 12.26 -25.10
N ALA A 362 -0.10 12.86 -24.18
CA ALA A 362 0.35 13.26 -22.87
C ALA A 362 -0.35 12.39 -21.82
N PHE A 363 0.40 12.04 -20.77
CA PHE A 363 -0.09 11.33 -19.60
C PHE A 363 0.38 12.06 -18.35
N ASP A 364 -0.52 12.26 -17.39
CA ASP A 364 -0.27 12.94 -16.13
C ASP A 364 -0.49 11.97 -14.95
N PHE A 365 0.55 11.82 -14.14
CA PHE A 365 0.59 10.96 -12.97
C PHE A 365 0.94 11.76 -11.70
N SER A 366 0.45 11.29 -10.56
CA SER A 366 0.82 11.79 -9.24
C SER A 366 1.30 10.62 -8.38
N VAL A 367 2.62 10.57 -8.15
CA VAL A 367 3.36 9.42 -7.60
C VAL A 367 3.68 9.65 -6.12
N ALA A 368 3.56 8.62 -5.27
CA ALA A 368 3.91 8.72 -3.86
C ALA A 368 5.40 9.06 -3.64
N ARG A 369 5.68 10.06 -2.79
CA ARG A 369 7.04 10.57 -2.52
C ARG A 369 7.76 9.70 -1.49
N ASN A 370 8.52 8.70 -1.95
CA ASN A 370 9.38 7.86 -1.10
C ASN A 370 10.68 7.48 -1.84
N GLU A 371 11.83 7.47 -1.14
CA GLU A 371 13.15 7.29 -1.76
C GLU A 371 13.33 5.93 -2.47
N ILE A 372 12.66 4.88 -1.98
CA ILE A 372 12.73 3.52 -2.54
C ILE A 372 11.69 3.33 -3.64
N LEU A 373 10.46 3.82 -3.43
CA LEU A 373 9.35 3.61 -4.37
C LEU A 373 9.32 4.56 -5.56
N SER A 374 9.65 5.84 -5.39
CA SER A 374 9.43 6.84 -6.46
C SER A 374 10.10 6.46 -7.80
N PRO A 375 11.36 5.98 -7.83
CA PRO A 375 11.97 5.54 -9.08
C PRO A 375 11.24 4.35 -9.72
N ALA A 376 10.77 3.40 -8.90
CA ALA A 376 10.03 2.23 -9.35
C ALA A 376 8.66 2.60 -9.94
N LEU A 377 7.92 3.46 -9.25
CA LEU A 377 6.58 3.90 -9.65
C LEU A 377 6.62 4.77 -10.91
N ILE A 378 7.61 5.65 -11.05
CA ILE A 378 7.84 6.43 -12.27
C ILE A 378 8.21 5.51 -13.44
N ALA A 379 9.08 4.52 -13.24
CA ALA A 379 9.44 3.54 -14.25
C ALA A 379 8.23 2.70 -14.71
N LEU A 380 7.41 2.24 -13.76
CA LEU A 380 6.18 1.48 -14.03
C LEU A 380 5.16 2.31 -14.81
N ALA A 381 4.91 3.56 -14.40
CA ALA A 381 4.01 4.49 -15.09
C ALA A 381 4.49 4.78 -16.52
N ALA A 382 5.78 5.12 -16.67
CA ALA A 382 6.37 5.41 -17.98
C ALA A 382 6.32 4.20 -18.92
N ARG A 383 6.64 3.00 -18.45
CA ARG A 383 6.56 1.77 -19.27
C ARG A 383 5.12 1.42 -19.63
N SER A 384 4.18 1.66 -18.72
CA SER A 384 2.75 1.44 -18.98
C SER A 384 2.25 2.38 -20.09
N ALA A 385 2.56 3.68 -20.00
CA ALA A 385 2.25 4.67 -21.02
C ALA A 385 2.88 4.34 -22.39
N VAL A 386 4.17 3.98 -22.43
CA VAL A 386 4.86 3.58 -23.67
C VAL A 386 4.24 2.32 -24.30
N THR A 387 3.78 1.37 -23.48
CA THR A 387 3.07 0.18 -23.96
C THR A 387 1.69 0.54 -24.54
N VAL A 388 0.95 1.43 -23.87
CA VAL A 388 -0.38 1.93 -24.32
C VAL A 388 -0.26 2.76 -25.60
N TYR A 389 0.81 3.54 -25.75
CA TYR A 389 1.11 4.34 -26.94
C TYR A 389 1.33 3.51 -28.22
N GLY A 390 1.49 2.19 -28.10
CA GLY A 390 1.68 1.30 -29.23
C GLY A 390 3.14 1.00 -29.58
N TYR A 391 4.08 1.24 -28.66
CA TYR A 391 5.44 0.71 -28.79
C TYR A 391 5.42 -0.82 -28.56
N GLY A 392 4.98 -1.55 -29.58
CA GLY A 392 4.88 -3.00 -29.58
C GLY A 392 6.23 -3.71 -29.64
N LEU A 393 6.21 -5.04 -29.49
CA LEU A 393 7.39 -5.89 -29.63
C LEU A 393 7.97 -5.78 -31.05
N GLY A 394 9.11 -5.11 -31.19
CA GLY A 394 9.78 -4.88 -32.47
C GLY A 394 11.13 -4.18 -32.30
N ALA A 395 11.83 -3.96 -33.41
CA ALA A 395 13.04 -3.14 -33.41
C ALA A 395 12.66 -1.65 -33.40
N GLY A 396 13.32 -0.86 -32.54
CA GLY A 396 13.06 0.57 -32.44
C GLY A 396 14.10 1.31 -31.62
N THR A 397 13.96 2.63 -31.61
CA THR A 397 14.80 3.57 -30.85
C THR A 397 13.90 4.54 -30.10
N LEU A 398 14.19 4.73 -28.81
CA LEU A 398 13.50 5.65 -27.92
C LEU A 398 14.49 6.74 -27.53
N ALA A 399 14.32 7.93 -28.11
CA ALA A 399 14.90 9.15 -27.57
C ALA A 399 14.08 9.57 -26.34
N SER A 400 14.74 9.94 -25.26
CA SER A 400 14.11 10.34 -24.02
C SER A 400 14.77 11.58 -23.44
N ARG A 401 13.94 12.46 -22.85
CA ARG A 401 14.38 13.66 -22.14
C ARG A 401 13.67 13.72 -20.80
N LEU A 402 14.40 13.44 -19.75
CA LEU A 402 13.93 13.51 -18.37
C LEU A 402 14.30 14.87 -17.78
N GLU A 403 13.33 15.55 -17.20
CA GLU A 403 13.55 16.79 -16.46
C GLU A 403 13.02 16.65 -15.03
N ILE A 404 13.90 16.85 -14.05
CA ILE A 404 13.59 16.83 -12.62
C ILE A 404 13.63 18.26 -12.11
N LEU A 405 12.50 18.74 -11.61
CA LEU A 405 12.35 20.04 -10.97
C LEU A 405 12.36 19.84 -9.46
N PHE A 406 13.18 20.63 -8.76
CA PHE A 406 13.28 20.60 -7.30
C PHE A 406 12.46 21.74 -6.69
N ASP A 407 11.98 21.54 -5.45
CA ASP A 407 11.17 22.52 -4.71
C ASP A 407 11.93 23.86 -4.48
N ASP A 408 13.27 23.88 -4.61
CA ASP A 408 14.13 25.07 -4.55
C ASP A 408 14.38 25.77 -5.90
N GLY A 409 13.67 25.35 -6.96
CA GLY A 409 13.76 25.91 -8.31
C GLY A 409 14.93 25.37 -9.15
N ARG A 410 15.78 24.48 -8.62
CA ARG A 410 16.79 23.80 -9.44
C ARG A 410 16.12 22.88 -10.47
N ARG A 411 16.80 22.69 -11.60
CA ARG A 411 16.41 21.78 -12.69
C ARG A 411 17.59 20.88 -13.04
N LEU A 412 17.36 19.58 -13.07
CA LEU A 412 18.27 18.60 -13.67
C LEU A 412 17.61 18.09 -14.94
N ALA A 413 18.31 18.18 -16.07
CA ALA A 413 17.87 17.59 -17.34
C ALA A 413 18.85 16.46 -17.71
N ARG A 414 18.30 15.35 -18.21
CA ARG A 414 19.07 14.24 -18.80
C ARG A 414 18.39 13.84 -20.11
N GLU A 415 19.20 13.68 -21.14
CA GLU A 415 18.78 13.12 -22.42
C GLU A 415 19.44 11.75 -22.60
N ASP A 416 18.72 10.79 -23.16
CA ASP A 416 19.19 9.41 -23.32
C ASP A 416 18.57 8.77 -24.57
N LEU A 417 19.28 7.83 -25.20
CA LEU A 417 18.91 7.20 -26.46
C LEU A 417 18.97 5.68 -26.34
N LEU A 418 17.82 5.06 -26.11
CA LEU A 418 17.70 3.61 -25.92
C LEU A 418 17.37 2.93 -27.24
N ARG A 419 17.99 1.78 -27.50
CA ARG A 419 17.79 0.99 -28.74
C ARG A 419 17.66 -0.49 -28.43
N THR A 420 16.79 -1.17 -29.19
CA THR A 420 16.66 -2.63 -29.15
C THR A 420 17.85 -3.32 -29.82
N LEU A 421 18.06 -4.62 -29.52
CA LEU A 421 19.22 -5.45 -29.93
C LEU A 421 19.46 -5.65 -31.45
N SER A 422 18.77 -4.92 -32.32
CA SER A 422 19.02 -4.91 -33.77
C SER A 422 18.73 -3.51 -34.32
N PRO A 423 19.76 -2.70 -34.65
CA PRO A 423 19.58 -1.36 -35.17
C PRO A 423 19.19 -1.38 -36.66
N GLY A 424 17.87 -1.48 -36.92
CA GLY A 424 17.28 -1.08 -38.20
C GLY A 424 17.14 0.46 -38.27
N GLN A 425 17.41 1.05 -39.42
CA GLN A 425 17.62 2.50 -39.56
C GLN A 425 16.34 3.37 -39.59
N ALA A 426 16.50 4.65 -39.23
CA ALA A 426 15.61 5.82 -39.47
C ALA A 426 14.29 5.87 -38.63
N VAL A 427 13.77 6.99 -38.10
CA VAL A 427 14.04 8.47 -38.13
C VAL A 427 13.77 9.00 -36.69
N GLY A 428 14.33 10.09 -36.13
CA GLY A 428 15.29 11.13 -36.57
C GLY A 428 15.49 12.18 -35.45
N GLU A 429 15.89 13.42 -35.75
CA GLU A 429 16.03 14.55 -34.80
C GLU A 429 14.91 15.60 -34.95
N ALA A 430 14.32 16.08 -33.83
CA ALA A 430 13.79 17.44 -33.58
C ALA A 430 13.13 17.57 -32.19
#